data_AF-A0A7K3Z5V2-F1
#
_entry.id   AF-A0A7K3Z5V2-F1
#
_cell.length_a   1.000
_cell.length_b   1.000
_cell.length_c   1.000
_cell.angle_alpha   90.00
_cell.angle_beta   90.00
_cell.angle_gamma   90.00
#
_symmetry.space_group_name_H-M   'P 1'
#
loop_
_entity.id
_entity.type
_entity.pdbx_description
1 polymer ?
#
loop_
_entity_poly.entity_id
_entity_poly.type
_entity_poly.pdbx_seq_one_letter_code
_entity_poly.pdbx_strand_id
1 'polypeptide(L)'
;MEQIEQKKRKKKKQNTIVLTEEISVSGQQLIEYMDKLESEKTCLDVQICPKCKSPKVKRVGTMDGDLWGNMGLVSPKHECSDCGWLGSLFIKNTTRPLTVRDVELIAEALDEK
;
A
#
# COMPACT_ATOMS: atom_id res chain seq x y z
N MET A 1 -10.65 4.04 30.33
CA MET A 1 -10.00 5.21 29.68
C MET A 1 -8.53 4.93 29.33
N GLU A 2 -7.74 4.30 30.20
CA GLU A 2 -6.30 4.02 29.96
C GLU A 2 -6.00 3.09 28.77
N GLN A 3 -6.83 2.09 28.49
CA GLN A 3 -6.59 1.15 27.38
C GLN A 3 -6.69 1.79 25.98
N ILE A 4 -7.49 2.86 25.84
CA ILE A 4 -7.64 3.57 24.56
C ILE A 4 -6.40 4.41 24.27
N GLU A 5 -5.82 5.05 25.30
CA GLU A 5 -4.58 5.82 25.16
C GLU A 5 -3.37 4.92 24.84
N GLN A 6 -3.29 3.73 25.43
CA GLN A 6 -2.23 2.77 25.13
C GLN A 6 -2.34 2.23 23.69
N LYS A 7 -3.54 1.96 23.19
CA LYS A 7 -3.76 1.60 21.78
C LYS A 7 -3.38 2.74 20.84
N LYS A 8 -3.76 3.99 21.16
CA LYS A 8 -3.37 5.18 20.37
C LYS A 8 -1.86 5.40 20.36
N ARG A 9 -1.16 5.18 21.48
CA ARG A 9 0.31 5.28 21.57
C ARG A 9 1.02 4.18 20.77
N LYS A 10 0.51 2.94 20.78
CA LYS A 10 1.05 1.84 19.97
C LYS A 10 0.84 2.07 18.46
N LYS A 11 -0.36 2.51 18.04
CA LYS A 11 -0.64 2.89 16.63
C LYS A 11 0.26 4.06 16.19
N LYS A 12 0.44 5.08 17.05
CA LYS A 12 1.39 6.19 16.79
C LYS A 12 2.82 5.68 16.59
N LYS A 13 3.30 4.77 17.44
CA LYS A 13 4.67 4.20 17.33
C LYS A 13 4.88 3.42 16.04
N GLN A 14 3.91 2.58 15.65
CA GLN A 14 3.96 1.83 14.38
C GLN A 14 3.96 2.77 13.18
N ASN A 15 3.10 3.80 13.17
CA ASN A 15 3.07 4.80 12.11
C ASN A 15 4.40 5.58 12.04
N THR A 16 5.01 5.94 13.17
CA THR A 16 6.32 6.62 13.19
C THR A 16 7.47 5.76 12.68
N ILE A 17 7.42 4.44 12.84
CA ILE A 17 8.46 3.53 12.32
C ILE A 17 8.34 3.38 10.79
N VAL A 18 7.13 3.45 10.26
CA VAL A 18 6.90 3.51 8.79
C VAL A 18 7.33 4.86 8.21
N LEU A 19 7.23 5.95 8.99
CA LEU A 19 7.57 7.33 8.60
C LEU A 19 9.07 7.60 8.42
N THR A 20 9.97 6.76 8.94
CA THR A 20 11.43 6.96 8.91
C THR A 20 12.13 6.57 7.60
N GLU A 21 11.44 5.90 6.69
CA GLU A 21 11.99 5.48 5.39
C GLU A 21 11.49 6.43 4.28
N GLU A 22 12.30 7.42 3.89
CA GLU A 22 12.17 8.31 2.72
C GLU A 22 10.81 8.27 1.99
N ILE A 23 9.74 8.73 2.66
CA ILE A 23 8.42 8.78 2.06
C ILE A 23 8.35 10.04 1.18
N SER A 24 7.98 9.87 -0.08
CA SER A 24 7.65 11.00 -0.96
C SER A 24 6.57 11.89 -0.35
N VAL A 25 6.62 13.20 -0.61
CA VAL A 25 5.63 14.17 -0.10
C VAL A 25 4.18 13.75 -0.43
N SER A 26 3.98 13.13 -1.60
CA SER A 26 2.70 12.57 -2.05
C SER A 26 2.23 11.37 -1.22
N GLY A 27 3.15 10.54 -0.71
CA GLY A 27 2.84 9.42 0.18
C GLY A 27 2.41 9.87 1.58
N GLN A 28 2.97 10.97 2.10
CA GLN A 28 2.55 11.51 3.41
C GLN A 28 1.13 12.06 3.37
N GLN A 29 0.79 12.80 2.31
CA GLN A 29 -0.56 13.31 2.10
C GLN A 29 -1.60 12.18 2.03
N LEU A 30 -1.28 11.08 1.34
CA LEU A 30 -2.18 9.91 1.31
C LEU A 30 -2.50 9.39 2.70
N ILE A 31 -1.52 9.30 3.60
CA ILE A 31 -1.73 8.74 4.94
C ILE A 31 -2.77 9.58 5.67
N GLU A 32 -2.66 10.91 5.60
CA GLU A 32 -3.63 11.82 6.21
C GLU A 32 -5.03 11.70 5.59
N TYR A 33 -5.13 11.49 4.28
CA TYR A 33 -6.41 11.23 3.61
C TYR A 33 -7.00 9.87 4.00
N MET A 34 -6.17 8.84 4.11
CA MET A 34 -6.61 7.50 4.50
C MET A 34 -7.12 7.47 5.93
N ASP A 35 -6.47 8.19 6.86
CA ASP A 35 -6.95 8.34 8.25
C ASP A 35 -8.33 9.01 8.32
N LYS A 36 -8.61 9.98 7.44
CA LYS A 36 -9.94 10.60 7.34
C LYS A 36 -10.97 9.62 6.78
N LEU A 37 -10.62 8.86 5.75
CA LEU A 37 -11.49 7.86 5.14
C LEU A 37 -11.80 6.68 6.07
N GLU A 38 -10.87 6.30 6.95
CA GLU A 38 -11.13 5.35 8.05
C GLU A 38 -12.25 5.86 8.96
N SER A 39 -12.24 7.16 9.29
CA SER A 39 -13.26 7.77 10.15
C SER A 39 -14.65 7.79 9.51
N GLU A 40 -14.71 7.93 8.18
CA GLU A 40 -15.93 7.92 7.37
C GLU A 40 -16.40 6.50 7.01
N LYS A 41 -15.67 5.45 7.44
CA LYS A 41 -15.90 4.02 7.12
C LYS A 41 -15.89 3.70 5.62
N THR A 42 -15.36 4.60 4.80
CA THR A 42 -15.18 4.38 3.37
C THR A 42 -13.94 3.54 3.12
N CYS A 43 -14.16 2.42 2.43
CA CYS A 43 -13.11 1.46 2.11
C CYS A 43 -12.47 1.81 0.76
N LEU A 44 -11.25 2.34 0.78
CA LEU A 44 -10.47 2.61 -0.42
C LEU A 44 -9.17 1.81 -0.43
N ASP A 45 -8.85 1.33 -1.62
CA ASP A 45 -7.69 0.50 -1.90
C ASP A 45 -6.76 1.31 -2.82
N VAL A 46 -5.61 1.73 -2.29
CA VAL A 46 -4.65 2.55 -3.03
C VAL A 46 -3.39 1.73 -3.33
N GLN A 47 -2.95 1.77 -4.58
CA GLN A 47 -1.68 1.17 -5.00
C GLN A 47 -0.53 2.13 -4.72
N ILE A 48 0.53 1.63 -4.10
CA ILE A 48 1.68 2.41 -3.66
C ILE A 48 2.97 1.81 -4.25
N CYS A 49 3.88 2.68 -4.67
CA CYS A 49 5.20 2.28 -5.15
C CYS A 49 6.05 1.70 -4.00
N PRO A 50 6.67 0.52 -4.18
CA PRO A 50 7.49 -0.10 -3.13
C PRO A 50 8.80 0.64 -2.84
N LYS A 51 9.30 1.47 -3.77
CA LYS A 51 10.56 2.22 -3.58
C LYS A 51 10.36 3.55 -2.85
N CYS A 52 9.56 4.44 -3.43
CA CYS A 52 9.41 5.82 -2.93
C CYS A 52 8.09 6.08 -2.18
N LYS A 53 7.27 5.03 -2.00
CA LYS A 53 5.99 5.07 -1.29
C LYS A 53 5.00 6.10 -1.82
N SER A 54 5.09 6.44 -3.10
CA SER A 54 4.15 7.36 -3.76
C SER A 54 2.88 6.64 -4.25
N PRO A 55 1.73 7.34 -4.30
CA PRO A 55 0.49 6.84 -4.90
C PRO A 55 0.50 6.86 -6.42
N LYS A 56 1.46 7.54 -7.04
CA LYS A 56 1.44 7.83 -8.48
C LYS A 56 1.95 6.64 -9.28
N VAL A 57 1.26 5.52 -9.12
CA VAL A 57 1.52 4.27 -9.84
C VAL A 57 0.53 4.18 -10.98
N LYS A 58 1.04 4.09 -12.20
CA LYS A 58 0.26 3.87 -13.42
C LYS A 58 0.49 2.46 -13.92
N ARG A 59 -0.57 1.82 -14.39
CA ARG A 59 -0.43 0.56 -15.12
C ARG A 59 0.14 0.87 -16.50
N VAL A 60 1.28 0.28 -16.82
CA VAL A 60 1.83 0.34 -18.18
C VAL A 60 1.24 -0.84 -18.92
N GLY A 61 0.59 -0.56 -20.06
CA GLY A 61 0.12 -1.61 -20.94
C GLY A 61 1.28 -2.54 -21.28
N THR A 62 1.05 -3.85 -21.20
CA THR A 62 1.93 -4.80 -21.88
C THR A 62 1.98 -4.40 -23.35
N MET A 63 3.18 -4.45 -23.94
CA MET A 63 3.45 -4.01 -25.32
C MET A 63 2.31 -4.40 -26.27
N ASP A 64 2.04 -3.52 -27.23
CA ASP A 64 0.96 -3.55 -28.24
C ASP A 64 0.76 -4.86 -29.05
N GLY A 65 1.48 -5.94 -28.73
CA GLY A 65 1.26 -7.28 -29.26
C GLY A 65 0.30 -8.16 -28.43
N ASP A 66 -0.02 -7.79 -27.19
CA ASP A 66 -1.06 -8.48 -26.39
C ASP A 66 -2.43 -7.84 -26.70
N LEU A 67 -3.00 -8.18 -27.85
CA LEU A 67 -4.41 -7.90 -28.18
C LEU A 67 -5.39 -8.40 -27.10
N TRP A 68 -4.93 -9.28 -26.21
CA TRP A 68 -5.67 -9.75 -25.04
C TRP A 68 -4.82 -9.77 -23.78
N GLY A 69 -4.73 -8.62 -23.10
CA GLY A 69 -4.46 -8.57 -21.65
C GLY A 69 -5.43 -9.41 -20.79
N ASN A 70 -6.45 -10.03 -21.40
CA ASN A 70 -7.38 -11.01 -20.82
C ASN A 70 -6.87 -12.46 -20.85
N MET A 71 -5.80 -12.78 -21.58
CA MET A 71 -5.25 -14.15 -21.60
C MET A 71 -4.39 -14.48 -20.37
N GLY A 72 -4.06 -13.48 -19.54
CA GLY A 72 -3.32 -13.70 -18.30
C GLY A 72 -1.89 -14.22 -18.48
N LEU A 73 -1.34 -14.18 -19.70
CA LEU A 73 -0.02 -14.74 -20.00
C LEU A 73 1.12 -13.87 -19.44
N VAL A 74 0.95 -12.55 -19.47
CA VAL A 74 1.93 -11.60 -18.95
C VAL A 74 1.30 -10.75 -17.85
N SER A 75 1.90 -10.82 -16.66
CA SER A 75 1.47 -10.02 -15.52
C SER A 75 1.57 -8.53 -15.85
N PRO A 76 0.58 -7.72 -15.44
CA PRO A 76 0.59 -6.29 -15.70
C PRO A 76 1.80 -5.62 -15.04
N LYS A 77 2.47 -4.77 -15.82
CA LYS A 77 3.56 -3.93 -15.32
C LYS A 77 3.00 -2.61 -14.82
N HIS A 78 3.63 -2.09 -13.78
CA HIS A 78 3.30 -0.82 -13.16
C HIS A 78 4.52 0.06 -13.20
N GLU A 79 4.29 1.35 -13.44
CA GLU A 79 5.31 2.39 -13.45
C GLU A 79 4.97 3.46 -12.43
N CYS A 80 5.95 3.86 -11.63
CA CYS A 80 5.84 4.99 -10.74
C CYS A 80 6.28 6.27 -11.44
N SER A 81 5.39 7.26 -11.55
CA SER A 81 5.70 8.54 -12.18
C SER A 81 6.68 9.42 -11.38
N ASP A 82 6.87 9.15 -10.08
CA ASP A 82 7.74 9.98 -9.22
C ASP A 82 9.20 9.48 -9.21
N CYS A 83 9.45 8.16 -9.26
CA CYS A 83 10.82 7.59 -9.17
C CYS A 83 11.22 6.69 -10.35
N GLY A 84 10.33 6.50 -11.33
CA GLY A 84 10.58 5.64 -12.49
C GLY A 84 10.64 4.14 -12.18
N TRP A 85 10.17 3.71 -11.00
CA TRP A 85 10.11 2.29 -10.67
C TRP A 85 9.18 1.55 -11.64
N LEU A 86 9.67 0.47 -12.25
CA LEU A 86 8.94 -0.43 -13.14
C LEU A 86 8.94 -1.84 -12.55
N GLY A 87 7.75 -2.43 -12.38
CA GLY A 87 7.63 -3.79 -11.85
C GLY A 87 6.19 -4.31 -11.81
N SER A 88 6.03 -5.57 -11.44
CA SER A 88 4.71 -6.21 -11.30
C SER A 88 4.13 -6.13 -9.88
N LEU A 89 4.96 -5.84 -8.87
CA LEU A 89 4.60 -5.89 -7.45
C LEU A 89 4.37 -4.49 -6.87
N PHE A 90 3.18 -4.21 -6.35
CA PHE A 90 2.86 -2.95 -5.67
C PHE A 90 2.45 -3.21 -4.22
N ILE A 91 2.61 -2.20 -3.37
CA ILE A 91 2.10 -2.23 -2.00
C ILE A 91 0.66 -1.73 -2.03
N LYS A 92 -0.28 -2.49 -1.46
CA LYS A 92 -1.67 -2.08 -1.36
C LYS A 92 -1.92 -1.49 0.02
N ASN A 93 -2.34 -0.24 0.08
CA ASN A 93 -2.82 0.36 1.32
C ASN A 93 -4.36 0.30 1.32
N THR A 94 -4.92 -0.38 2.31
CA THR A 94 -6.36 -0.61 2.43
C THR A 94 -6.85 -0.14 3.79
N THR A 95 -7.95 0.61 3.82
CA THR A 95 -8.68 0.92 5.06
C THR A 95 -9.65 -0.20 5.46
N ARG A 96 -9.70 -1.29 4.69
CA ARG A 96 -10.56 -2.44 4.96
C ARG A 96 -10.06 -3.20 6.19
N PRO A 97 -10.98 -3.75 7.01
CA PRO A 97 -10.57 -4.65 8.08
C PRO A 97 -9.85 -5.86 7.48
N LEU A 98 -8.70 -6.21 8.06
CA LEU A 98 -7.95 -7.39 7.66
C LEU A 98 -8.76 -8.65 7.95
N THR A 99 -8.80 -9.58 7.00
CA THR A 99 -9.40 -10.90 7.21
C THR A 99 -8.45 -11.78 8.03
N VAL A 100 -8.98 -12.87 8.61
CA VAL A 100 -8.15 -13.85 9.34
C VAL A 100 -7.00 -14.35 8.48
N ARG A 101 -7.27 -14.59 7.18
CA ARG A 101 -6.27 -15.04 6.23
C ARG A 101 -5.17 -14.02 5.98
N ASP A 102 -5.52 -12.74 5.91
CA ASP A 102 -4.53 -11.67 5.76
C ASP A 102 -3.61 -11.59 6.98
N VAL A 103 -4.16 -11.80 8.18
CA VAL A 103 -3.37 -11.81 9.43
C VAL A 103 -2.42 -13.00 9.49
N GLU A 104 -2.87 -14.19 9.07
CA GLU A 104 -2.01 -15.38 8.95
C GLU A 104 -0.84 -15.14 8.01
N LEU A 105 -1.09 -14.61 6.81
CA LEU A 105 -0.05 -14.29 5.82
C LEU A 105 0.97 -13.27 6.35
N ILE A 106 0.50 -12.25 7.07
CA ILE A 106 1.39 -11.25 7.69
C ILE A 106 2.25 -11.89 8.78
N ALA A 107 1.69 -12.80 9.57
CA ALA A 107 2.43 -13.52 10.61
C ALA A 107 3.51 -14.43 10.01
N GLU A 108 3.16 -15.23 9.00
CA GLU A 108 4.11 -16.08 8.26
C GLU A 108 5.30 -15.27 7.73
N ALA A 109 5.03 -14.13 7.08
CA ALA A 109 6.08 -13.27 6.52
C ALA A 109 6.97 -12.58 7.59
N LEU A 110 6.49 -12.46 8.84
CA LEU A 110 7.29 -11.92 9.95
C LEU A 110 8.17 -12.98 10.60
N ASP A 111 7.71 -14.23 10.65
CA ASP A 111 8.44 -15.36 11.22
C ASP A 111 9.58 -15.85 10.32
N GLU A 112 9.53 -15.54 9.01
CA GLU A 112 10.60 -15.83 8.04
C GLU A 112 11.85 -14.92 8.15
N LYS A 113 11.89 -13.96 9.10
CA LYS A 113 13.01 -13.04 9.35
C LYS A 113 13.89 -13.46 10.52
#